data_AF-A0A842NWI2-F1
#
_entry.id   AF-A0A842NWI2-F1
#
_cell.length_a   1.000
_cell.length_b   1.000
_cell.length_c   1.000
_cell.angle_alpha   90.00
_cell.angle_beta   90.00
_cell.angle_gamma   90.00
#
_symmetry.space_group_name_H-M   'P 1'
#
loop_
_entity.id
_entity.type
_entity.pdbx_description
1 polymer ?
#
loop_
_entity_poly.entity_id
_entity_poly.type
_entity_poly.pdbx_seq_one_letter_code
_entity_poly.pdbx_strand_id
1 'polypeptide(L)'
;MFGRKPVLKEGTQIFSIKKNGEFNDFIFGIVTGVDGRKVGVNGVIVNPIGLKNKIAQGKTGERSREILQHPTPDNVVLALVYRVEHENYAEVLDLDVDKCDIIPPKIYSMLDGWIRESLPEFFNAVLSLPEGAERDEAKRVLKHRKDTLTDPTLKRTVYAVCRSLKILN
;
A
#
# COMPACT_ATOMS: atom_id res chain seq x y z
N MET A 1 0.69 27.38 -15.13
CA MET A 1 1.26 26.46 -16.13
C MET A 1 0.51 25.14 -16.02
N PHE A 2 -0.55 24.94 -16.81
CA PHE A 2 -1.39 23.74 -16.73
C PHE A 2 -0.65 22.59 -17.44
N GLY A 3 -0.13 21.65 -16.66
CA GLY A 3 0.57 20.47 -17.17
C GLY A 3 -0.36 19.61 -18.01
N ARG A 4 0.16 19.04 -19.10
CA ARG A 4 -0.54 18.06 -19.94
C ARG A 4 -1.13 16.96 -19.06
N LYS A 5 -2.35 16.51 -19.39
CA LYS A 5 -2.96 15.34 -18.73
C LYS A 5 -2.00 14.15 -18.83
N PRO A 6 -1.82 13.36 -17.76
CA PRO A 6 -1.01 12.16 -17.81
C PRO A 6 -1.51 11.23 -18.92
N VAL A 7 -0.60 10.72 -19.73
CA VAL A 7 -0.89 9.75 -20.81
C VAL A 7 -0.36 8.40 -20.39
N LEU A 8 -1.17 7.36 -20.61
CA LEU A 8 -0.78 5.98 -20.37
C LEU A 8 0.22 5.56 -21.44
N LYS A 9 1.43 5.20 -21.03
CA LYS A 9 2.52 4.74 -21.89
C LYS A 9 3.51 3.92 -21.06
N GLU A 10 4.46 3.26 -21.71
CA GLU A 10 5.55 2.58 -21.03
C GLU A 10 6.27 3.49 -20.02
N GLY A 11 6.55 2.93 -18.84
CA GLY A 11 7.14 3.65 -17.72
C GLY A 11 6.15 4.46 -16.88
N THR A 12 4.87 4.55 -17.27
CA THR A 12 3.84 5.20 -16.46
C THR A 12 3.51 4.36 -15.22
N GLN A 13 3.50 4.99 -14.04
CA GLN A 13 3.09 4.35 -12.79
C GLN A 13 1.58 4.32 -12.68
N ILE A 14 1.04 3.18 -12.27
CA ILE A 14 -0.40 2.97 -12.14
C ILE A 14 -0.77 2.36 -10.79
N PHE A 15 -2.03 2.56 -10.44
CA PHE A 15 -2.73 1.85 -9.39
C PHE A 15 -3.90 1.08 -10.00
N SER A 16 -4.02 -0.19 -9.64
CA SER A 16 -5.11 -1.06 -10.07
C SER A 16 -5.60 -1.90 -8.89
N ILE A 17 -6.66 -2.66 -9.12
CA ILE A 17 -7.29 -3.52 -8.11
C ILE A 17 -7.65 -4.85 -8.75
N LYS A 18 -7.61 -5.91 -7.96
CA LYS A 18 -8.09 -7.25 -8.37
C LYS A 18 -9.06 -7.75 -7.32
N LYS A 19 -10.23 -8.21 -7.74
CA LYS A 19 -11.25 -8.70 -6.81
C LYS A 19 -10.76 -10.01 -6.15
N ASN A 20 -10.90 -10.08 -4.83
CA ASN A 20 -10.55 -11.23 -4.01
C ASN A 20 -11.65 -11.46 -2.97
N GLY A 21 -12.63 -12.28 -3.34
CA GLY A 21 -13.84 -12.50 -2.55
C GLY A 21 -14.71 -11.24 -2.48
N GLU A 22 -15.03 -10.80 -1.26
CA GLU A 22 -15.83 -9.60 -0.99
C GLU A 22 -15.03 -8.29 -1.08
N PHE A 23 -13.70 -8.38 -1.12
CA PHE A 23 -12.79 -7.24 -1.08
C PHE A 23 -11.88 -7.23 -2.30
N ASN A 24 -11.02 -6.22 -2.38
CA ASN A 24 -10.03 -6.10 -3.44
C ASN A 24 -8.62 -6.18 -2.87
N ASP A 25 -7.75 -6.80 -3.64
CA ASP A 25 -6.30 -6.65 -3.53
C ASP A 25 -5.88 -5.44 -4.36
N PHE A 26 -4.77 -4.81 -3.98
CA PHE A 26 -4.30 -3.58 -4.62
C PHE A 26 -3.05 -3.87 -5.44
N ILE A 27 -2.94 -3.24 -6.60
CA ILE A 27 -1.79 -3.39 -7.49
C ILE A 27 -1.10 -2.03 -7.60
N PHE A 28 0.20 -2.02 -7.34
CA PHE A 28 1.08 -0.90 -7.67
C PHE A 28 2.01 -1.37 -8.77
N GLY A 29 1.98 -0.71 -9.92
CA GLY A 29 2.76 -1.18 -11.06
C GLY A 29 3.26 -0.09 -11.99
N ILE A 30 4.12 -0.50 -12.91
CA ILE A 30 4.67 0.29 -13.99
C ILE A 30 4.23 -0.37 -15.30
N VAL A 31 3.72 0.44 -16.22
CA VAL A 31 3.33 -0.01 -17.55
C VAL A 31 4.56 -0.48 -18.32
N THR A 32 4.49 -1.69 -18.87
CA THR A 32 5.54 -2.31 -19.69
C THR A 32 5.24 -2.32 -21.18
N GLY A 33 3.97 -2.08 -21.56
CA GLY A 33 3.54 -1.97 -22.95
C GLY A 33 2.09 -1.57 -23.04
N VAL A 34 1.70 -0.92 -24.14
CA VAL A 34 0.31 -0.54 -24.43
C VAL A 34 -0.06 -1.02 -25.83
N ASP A 35 -1.05 -1.90 -25.94
CA ASP A 35 -1.63 -2.38 -27.19
C ASP A 35 -3.15 -2.15 -27.18
N GLY A 36 -3.58 -1.03 -27.76
CA GLY A 36 -4.97 -0.61 -27.76
C GLY A 36 -5.54 -0.45 -26.34
N ARG A 37 -6.43 -1.37 -25.95
CA ARG A 37 -7.07 -1.43 -24.61
C ARG A 37 -6.39 -2.41 -23.66
N LYS A 38 -5.34 -3.10 -24.10
CA LYS A 38 -4.55 -4.03 -23.28
C LYS A 38 -3.26 -3.35 -22.83
N VAL A 39 -2.94 -3.47 -21.55
CA VAL A 39 -1.80 -2.78 -20.93
C VAL A 39 -1.00 -3.77 -20.12
N GLY A 40 0.25 -4.02 -20.53
CA GLY A 40 1.18 -4.82 -19.75
C GLY A 40 1.62 -4.06 -18.51
N VAL A 41 1.65 -4.72 -17.35
CA VAL A 41 2.02 -4.11 -16.07
C VAL A 41 2.95 -5.05 -15.31
N ASN A 42 4.07 -4.50 -14.83
CA ASN A 42 4.93 -5.15 -13.83
C ASN A 42 4.88 -4.38 -12.52
N GLY A 43 4.84 -5.08 -11.39
CA GLY A 43 4.78 -4.46 -10.08
C GLY A 43 4.54 -5.46 -8.95
N VAL A 44 3.72 -5.06 -8.00
CA VAL A 44 3.33 -5.87 -6.84
C VAL A 44 1.82 -5.88 -6.68
N ILE A 45 1.25 -7.04 -6.35
CA ILE A 45 -0.12 -7.18 -5.87
C ILE A 45 -0.11 -7.42 -4.37
N VAL A 46 -0.97 -6.72 -3.64
CA VAL A 46 -1.00 -6.70 -2.17
C VAL A 46 -2.38 -7.12 -1.68
N ASN A 47 -2.41 -8.20 -0.91
CA ASN A 47 -3.55 -8.68 -0.15
C ASN A 47 -3.52 -8.12 1.28
N PRO A 48 -4.44 -7.20 1.65
CA PRO A 48 -4.49 -6.59 2.98
C PRO A 48 -5.12 -7.51 4.05
N ILE A 49 -4.57 -8.72 4.20
CA ILE A 49 -5.16 -9.80 5.01
C ILE A 49 -5.39 -9.42 6.48
N GLY A 50 -4.49 -8.63 7.07
CA GLY A 50 -4.62 -8.16 8.45
C GLY A 50 -5.83 -7.26 8.66
N LEU A 51 -6.13 -6.37 7.70
CA LEU A 51 -7.32 -5.52 7.77
C LEU A 51 -8.60 -6.33 7.52
N LYS A 52 -8.58 -7.27 6.55
CA LYS A 52 -9.68 -8.23 6.29
C LYS A 52 -10.06 -8.98 7.58
N ASN A 53 -9.06 -9.52 8.29
CA ASN A 53 -9.26 -10.26 9.53
C ASN A 53 -9.84 -9.40 10.65
N LYS A 54 -9.40 -8.14 10.78
CA LYS A 54 -9.94 -7.24 11.80
C LYS A 54 -11.41 -6.87 11.57
N ILE A 55 -11.84 -6.73 10.31
CA ILE A 55 -13.25 -6.54 9.97
C ILE A 55 -14.06 -7.77 10.36
N ALA A 56 -13.59 -8.97 10.01
CA ALA A 56 -14.27 -10.21 10.38
C ALA A 56 -14.42 -10.39 11.91
N GLN A 57 -13.47 -9.88 12.69
CA GLN A 57 -13.52 -9.88 14.16
C GLN A 57 -14.38 -8.76 14.77
N GLY A 58 -14.98 -7.87 13.96
CA GLY A 58 -15.74 -6.72 14.44
C GLY A 58 -14.89 -5.64 15.13
N LYS A 59 -13.56 -5.65 14.91
CA LYS A 59 -12.60 -4.76 15.60
C LYS A 59 -12.31 -3.46 14.84
N THR A 60 -12.99 -3.20 13.73
CA THR A 60 -12.77 -2.03 12.87
C THR A 60 -14.10 -1.47 12.35
N GLY A 61 -14.11 -0.17 12.06
CA GLY A 61 -15.30 0.55 11.57
C GLY A 61 -15.47 0.57 10.05
N GLU A 62 -16.49 1.32 9.62
CA GLU A 62 -16.92 1.47 8.22
C GLU A 62 -15.80 1.89 7.27
N ARG A 63 -14.93 2.82 7.69
CA ARG A 63 -13.77 3.27 6.90
C ARG A 63 -12.82 2.14 6.51
N SER A 64 -12.64 1.14 7.37
CA SER A 64 -11.78 -0.02 7.06
C SER A 64 -12.40 -0.88 5.95
N ARG A 65 -13.73 -1.03 5.96
CA ARG A 65 -14.47 -1.74 4.92
C ARG A 65 -14.43 -0.98 3.61
N GLU A 66 -14.63 0.34 3.64
CA GLU A 66 -14.54 1.21 2.47
C GLU A 66 -13.19 1.07 1.77
N ILE A 67 -12.07 1.07 2.52
CA ILE A 67 -10.73 0.90 1.93
C ILE A 67 -10.60 -0.43 1.20
N LEU A 68 -11.15 -1.52 1.75
CA LEU A 68 -11.07 -2.84 1.11
C LEU A 68 -12.01 -2.99 -0.10
N GLN A 69 -13.15 -2.31 -0.10
CA GLN A 69 -14.15 -2.38 -1.18
C GLN A 69 -13.88 -1.37 -2.30
N HIS A 70 -13.33 -0.22 -1.95
CA HIS A 70 -13.06 0.91 -2.85
C HIS A 70 -11.68 1.52 -2.58
N PRO A 71 -10.60 0.74 -2.77
CA PRO A 71 -9.26 1.23 -2.51
C PRO A 71 -8.84 2.30 -3.53
N THR A 72 -8.12 3.28 -3.01
CA THR A 72 -7.50 4.38 -3.75
C THR A 72 -6.04 4.49 -3.34
N PRO A 73 -5.17 5.06 -4.19
CA PRO A 73 -3.76 5.27 -3.85
C PRO A 73 -3.55 6.01 -2.51
N ASP A 74 -4.50 6.87 -2.13
CA ASP A 74 -4.41 7.66 -0.90
C ASP A 74 -4.85 6.90 0.36
N ASN A 75 -5.83 5.99 0.24
CA ASN A 75 -6.44 5.34 1.40
C ASN A 75 -5.79 4.01 1.78
N VAL A 76 -5.09 3.36 0.86
CA VAL A 76 -4.49 2.03 1.06
C VAL A 76 -3.35 2.02 2.08
N VAL A 77 -2.72 3.16 2.36
CA VAL A 77 -1.67 3.26 3.41
C VAL A 77 -2.17 2.75 4.75
N LEU A 78 -3.44 2.98 5.11
CA LEU A 78 -4.01 2.46 6.36
C LEU A 78 -4.11 0.93 6.36
N ALA A 79 -4.33 0.31 5.20
CA ALA A 79 -4.33 -1.14 5.08
C ALA A 79 -2.91 -1.71 5.24
N LEU A 80 -1.89 -1.02 4.72
CA LEU A 80 -0.48 -1.41 4.82
C LEU A 80 0.10 -1.32 6.25
N VAL A 81 -0.59 -0.68 7.18
CA VAL A 81 -0.23 -0.68 8.61
C VAL A 81 -0.43 -2.04 9.25
N TYR A 82 -1.38 -2.82 8.73
CA TYR A 82 -1.64 -4.18 9.21
C TYR A 82 -0.83 -5.18 8.39
N ARG A 83 -0.79 -6.44 8.86
CA ARG A 83 -0.21 -7.53 8.07
C ARG A 83 -0.79 -7.54 6.67
N VAL A 84 0.09 -7.64 5.67
CA VAL A 84 -0.28 -7.87 4.28
C VAL A 84 0.40 -9.13 3.77
N GLU A 85 -0.10 -9.66 2.68
CA GLU A 85 0.60 -10.63 1.83
C GLU A 85 0.83 -9.93 0.50
N HIS A 86 1.96 -10.20 -0.15
CA HIS A 86 2.29 -9.56 -1.41
C HIS A 86 3.06 -10.49 -2.33
N GLU A 87 2.84 -10.34 -3.63
CA GLU A 87 3.46 -11.13 -4.68
C GLU A 87 3.87 -10.24 -5.85
N ASN A 88 4.85 -10.70 -6.63
CA ASN A 88 5.19 -10.03 -7.88
C ASN A 88 3.99 -10.09 -8.82
N TYR A 89 3.66 -8.96 -9.43
CA TYR A 89 2.61 -8.83 -10.41
C TYR A 89 3.23 -8.62 -11.79
N ALA A 90 2.87 -9.46 -12.74
CA ALA A 90 3.29 -9.39 -14.14
C ALA A 90 2.15 -9.90 -15.02
N GLU A 91 1.15 -9.05 -15.25
CA GLU A 91 -0.06 -9.41 -16.00
C GLU A 91 -0.44 -8.28 -16.97
N VAL A 92 -1.45 -8.56 -17.81
CA VAL A 92 -2.05 -7.60 -18.73
C VAL A 92 -3.39 -7.13 -18.16
N LEU A 93 -3.55 -5.82 -18.01
CA LEU A 93 -4.83 -5.20 -17.68
C LEU A 93 -5.64 -4.94 -18.95
N ASP A 94 -6.93 -5.19 -18.88
CA ASP A 94 -7.92 -4.80 -19.88
C ASP A 94 -8.64 -3.54 -19.43
N LEU A 95 -8.37 -2.41 -20.09
CA LEU A 95 -8.92 -1.10 -19.72
C LEU A 95 -10.45 -1.01 -19.84
N ASP A 96 -11.12 -1.99 -20.45
CA ASP A 96 -12.58 -2.03 -20.54
C ASP A 96 -13.24 -2.59 -19.27
N VAL A 97 -12.50 -3.32 -18.44
CA VAL A 97 -13.02 -3.96 -17.21
C VAL A 97 -12.16 -3.68 -15.99
N ASP A 98 -10.85 -3.52 -16.16
CA ASP A 98 -9.90 -3.32 -15.08
C ASP A 98 -9.71 -1.84 -14.78
N LYS A 99 -9.63 -1.54 -13.49
CA LYS A 99 -9.23 -0.23 -13.01
C LYS A 99 -7.78 0.03 -13.40
N CYS A 100 -7.47 1.21 -13.92
CA CYS A 100 -6.10 1.61 -14.24
C CYS A 100 -5.93 3.11 -14.02
N ASP A 101 -5.69 3.49 -12.76
CA ASP A 101 -5.48 4.88 -12.38
C ASP A 101 -4.01 5.25 -12.57
N ILE A 102 -3.71 6.27 -13.37
CA ILE A 102 -2.35 6.82 -13.44
C ILE A 102 -2.05 7.53 -12.13
N ILE A 103 -0.94 7.16 -11.48
CA ILE A 103 -0.51 7.78 -10.23
C ILE A 103 0.81 8.54 -10.40
N PRO A 104 1.04 9.60 -9.61
CA PRO A 104 2.33 10.29 -9.64
C PRO A 104 3.47 9.35 -9.24
N PRO A 105 4.68 9.47 -9.84
CA PRO A 105 5.84 8.64 -9.48
C PRO A 105 6.15 8.66 -7.98
N LYS A 106 5.97 9.82 -7.34
CA LYS A 106 6.18 10.00 -5.90
C LYS A 106 5.21 9.18 -5.04
N ILE A 107 3.97 9.01 -5.49
CA ILE A 107 2.97 8.18 -4.79
C ILE A 107 3.30 6.71 -4.99
N TYR A 108 3.65 6.32 -6.22
CA TYR A 108 4.13 4.96 -6.52
C TYR A 108 5.33 4.59 -5.66
N SER A 109 6.40 5.38 -5.66
CA SER A 109 7.61 5.09 -4.87
C SER A 109 7.33 4.99 -3.38
N MET A 110 6.35 5.73 -2.87
CA MET A 110 5.89 5.62 -1.49
C MET A 110 5.19 4.28 -1.26
N LEU A 111 4.20 3.91 -2.09
CA LEU A 111 3.45 2.65 -1.95
C LEU A 111 4.35 1.41 -2.14
N ASP A 112 5.18 1.40 -3.19
CA ASP A 112 6.22 0.40 -3.42
C ASP A 112 7.19 0.31 -2.23
N GLY A 113 7.61 1.46 -1.72
CA GLY A 113 8.48 1.56 -0.54
C GLY A 113 7.88 0.95 0.72
N TRP A 114 6.54 0.95 0.91
CA TRP A 114 5.93 0.23 2.03
C TRP A 114 6.23 -1.27 1.98
N ILE A 115 6.13 -1.86 0.79
CA ILE A 115 6.35 -3.29 0.59
C ILE A 115 7.85 -3.60 0.58
N ARG A 116 8.64 -2.87 -0.22
CA ARG A 116 10.07 -3.12 -0.40
C ARG A 116 10.87 -2.98 0.90
N GLU A 117 10.46 -2.07 1.78
CA GLU A 117 11.13 -1.84 3.06
C GLU A 117 10.53 -2.69 4.20
N SER A 118 9.62 -3.63 3.88
CA SER A 118 8.92 -4.51 4.82
C SER A 118 8.27 -3.76 5.99
N LEU A 119 7.68 -2.59 5.70
CA LEU A 119 7.06 -1.75 6.72
C LEU A 119 5.84 -2.40 7.39
N PRO A 120 4.94 -3.08 6.65
CA PRO A 120 3.82 -3.81 7.26
C PRO A 120 4.26 -4.78 8.38
N GLU A 121 5.40 -5.43 8.22
CA GLU A 121 5.95 -6.39 9.19
C GLU A 121 6.37 -5.68 10.48
N PHE A 122 7.09 -4.55 10.37
CA PHE A 122 7.49 -3.75 11.53
C PHE A 122 6.27 -3.18 12.28
N PHE A 123 5.27 -2.67 11.55
CA PHE A 123 4.04 -2.18 12.17
C PHE A 123 3.26 -3.32 12.83
N ASN A 124 3.12 -4.46 12.16
CA ASN A 124 2.43 -5.62 12.70
C ASN A 124 3.10 -6.15 13.97
N ALA A 125 4.45 -6.17 14.05
CA ALA A 125 5.18 -6.55 15.26
C ALA A 125 4.80 -5.66 16.45
N VAL A 126 4.65 -4.34 16.26
CA VAL A 126 4.24 -3.42 17.33
C VAL A 126 2.76 -3.55 17.70
N LEU A 127 1.90 -3.78 16.71
CA LEU A 127 0.45 -3.76 16.89
C LEU A 127 -0.15 -5.10 17.33
N SER A 128 0.60 -6.20 17.18
CA SER A 128 0.18 -7.53 17.61
C SER A 128 0.57 -7.84 19.06
N LEU A 129 1.55 -7.13 19.61
CA LEU A 129 2.05 -7.34 20.98
C LEU A 129 1.24 -6.53 22.02
N PRO A 130 1.02 -7.10 23.22
CA PRO A 130 0.49 -6.35 24.37
C PRO A 130 1.52 -5.34 24.90
N GLU A 131 1.11 -4.43 25.77
CA GLU A 131 2.04 -3.52 26.44
C GLU A 131 3.08 -4.30 27.27
N GLY A 132 4.35 -3.93 27.13
CA GLY A 132 5.46 -4.63 27.78
C GLY A 132 6.79 -4.47 27.03
N ALA A 133 7.83 -5.11 27.56
CA ALA A 133 9.20 -4.98 27.07
C ALA A 133 9.35 -5.38 25.59
N GLU A 134 8.67 -6.44 25.16
CA GLU A 134 8.71 -6.90 23.76
C GLU A 134 8.14 -5.87 22.79
N ARG A 135 7.01 -5.26 23.16
CA ARG A 135 6.39 -4.20 22.36
C ARG A 135 7.25 -2.96 22.32
N ASP A 136 7.90 -2.60 23.43
CA ASP A 136 8.79 -1.46 23.46
C ASP A 136 10.06 -1.69 22.63
N GLU A 137 10.59 -2.91 22.60
CA GLU A 137 11.65 -3.27 21.67
C GLU A 137 11.19 -3.16 20.21
N ALA A 138 10.02 -3.71 19.87
CA ALA A 138 9.45 -3.58 18.53
C ALA A 138 9.28 -2.10 18.11
N LYS A 139 8.87 -1.21 19.03
CA LYS A 139 8.80 0.24 18.77
C LYS A 139 10.18 0.83 18.49
N ARG A 140 11.23 0.43 19.22
CA ARG A 140 12.62 0.89 18.96
C ARG A 140 13.09 0.45 17.58
N VAL A 141 12.84 -0.80 17.21
CA VAL A 141 13.19 -1.35 15.89
C VAL A 141 12.46 -0.59 14.78
N LEU A 142 11.15 -0.37 14.90
CA LEU A 142 10.38 0.42 13.92
C LEU A 142 10.87 1.87 13.83
N LYS A 143 11.22 2.50 14.97
CA LYS A 143 11.79 3.85 15.00
C LYS A 143 13.12 3.91 14.26
N HIS A 144 14.03 2.96 14.52
CA HIS A 144 15.30 2.85 13.81
C HIS A 144 15.11 2.62 12.31
N ARG A 145 14.19 1.72 11.92
CA ARG A 145 13.85 1.52 10.50
C ARG A 145 13.37 2.82 9.86
N LYS A 146 12.43 3.54 10.48
CA LYS A 146 11.96 4.85 10.00
C LYS A 146 13.09 5.85 9.84
N ASP A 147 14.04 5.91 10.77
CA ASP A 147 15.16 6.87 10.73
C ASP A 147 16.14 6.57 9.58
N THR A 148 16.30 5.30 9.21
CA THR A 148 17.17 4.82 8.13
C THR A 148 16.52 4.85 6.73
N LEU A 149 15.24 5.17 6.62
CA LEU A 149 14.58 5.36 5.31
C LEU A 149 15.21 6.52 4.54
N THR A 150 15.52 6.27 3.27
CA THR A 150 16.16 7.23 2.37
C THR A 150 15.15 8.05 1.58
N ASP A 151 14.02 7.47 1.16
CA ASP A 151 12.97 8.20 0.44
C ASP A 151 12.26 9.20 1.39
N PRO A 152 12.30 10.52 1.10
CA PRO A 152 11.73 11.53 1.99
C PRO A 152 10.20 11.46 2.11
N THR A 153 9.51 10.99 1.07
CA THR A 153 8.05 10.85 1.05
C THR A 153 7.63 9.70 1.94
N LEU A 154 8.24 8.54 1.73
CA LEU A 154 8.02 7.34 2.54
C LEU A 154 8.33 7.64 4.01
N LYS A 155 9.50 8.22 4.29
CA LYS A 155 9.89 8.60 5.66
C LYS A 155 8.87 9.51 6.33
N ARG A 156 8.35 10.51 5.60
CA ARG A 156 7.30 11.41 6.09
C ARG A 156 5.99 10.68 6.37
N THR A 157 5.55 9.80 5.47
CA THR A 157 4.32 9.03 5.64
C THR A 157 4.43 8.07 6.82
N VAL A 158 5.54 7.33 6.93
CA VAL A 158 5.81 6.43 8.06
C VAL A 158 5.84 7.21 9.37
N TYR A 159 6.50 8.38 9.41
CA TYR A 159 6.50 9.24 10.59
C TYR A 159 5.08 9.67 11.00
N ALA A 160 4.26 10.10 10.04
CA ALA A 160 2.88 10.50 10.30
C ALA A 160 2.04 9.34 10.87
N VAL A 161 2.21 8.13 10.32
CA VAL A 161 1.54 6.92 10.82
C VAL A 161 2.02 6.54 12.21
N CYS A 162 3.33 6.53 12.46
CA CYS A 162 3.83 6.21 13.81
C CYS A 162 3.32 7.23 14.85
N ARG A 163 3.18 8.51 14.48
CA ARG A 163 2.60 9.53 15.36
C ARG A 163 1.11 9.27 15.63
N SER A 164 0.32 8.96 14.60
CA SER A 164 -1.11 8.70 14.76
C SER A 164 -1.39 7.47 15.63
N LEU A 165 -0.50 6.48 15.57
CA LEU A 165 -0.54 5.26 16.39
C LEU A 165 0.12 5.41 17.77
N LYS A 166 0.60 6.61 18.14
CA LYS A 166 1.29 6.88 19.42
C LYS A 166 2.52 5.98 19.65
N ILE A 167 3.23 5.63 18.59
CA ILE A 167 4.47 4.83 18.62
C ILE A 167 5.69 5.69 18.95
N LEU A 168 5.70 6.96 18.49
CA LEU A 168 6.83 7.89 18.63
C LEU A 168 6.63 8.91 19.78
N ASN A 169 5.91 8.53 20.84
CA ASN A 169 5.80 9.40 22.03
C ASN A 169 7.18 9.68 22.65
#